data_AF-A0A7Y6K8I8-F1
#
_entry.id   AF-A0A7Y6K8I8-F1
#
_cell.length_a   1.000
_cell.length_b   1.000
_cell.length_c   1.000
_cell.angle_alpha   90.00
_cell.angle_beta   90.00
_cell.angle_gamma   90.00
#
_symmetry.space_group_name_H-M   'P 1'
#
loop_
_entity.id
_entity.type
_entity.pdbx_description
1 polymer ?
#
loop_
_entity_poly.entity_id
_entity_poly.type
_entity_poly.pdbx_seq_one_letter_code
_entity_poly.pdbx_strand_id
1 'polypeptide(L)'
;MNNLTSQQPLADDDFARLAGFLDSIGDAAMNIETLDGYFVALICGPDIVFPSEYLPQIWGEDFSFESDGQATEIVELLMRHWNTISTELQQTLHEPNVYLPVLLEREDGVAPANDWAHGFMRGVQMRPASWGELIHDEDHGGPMIPIMMLHHEHNPDPQMRPPQIPAEKREELLETMIAGLTHIYRYFEPHRRALAHIPARMPMRREEPKIGRNEPCPCGSGHKYKHCCMASSPFH
;
A
#
# COMPACT_ATOMS: atom_id res chain seq x y z
N MET A 1 -22.19 18.00 0.12
CA MET A 1 -21.27 17.62 -0.99
C MET A 1 -21.51 16.15 -1.27
N ASN A 2 -21.77 15.80 -2.54
CA ASN A 2 -22.41 14.54 -2.93
C ASN A 2 -21.52 13.33 -2.65
N ASN A 3 -22.06 12.35 -1.93
CA ASN A 3 -21.43 11.06 -1.60
C ASN A 3 -21.26 10.11 -2.81
N LEU A 4 -21.41 10.64 -4.04
CA LEU A 4 -21.39 9.88 -5.30
C LEU A 4 -20.03 9.97 -6.00
N THR A 5 -19.31 11.08 -5.86
CA THR A 5 -17.97 11.27 -6.45
C THR A 5 -16.89 10.47 -5.71
N SER A 6 -17.08 10.19 -4.41
CA SER A 6 -16.13 9.41 -3.59
C SER A 6 -16.05 7.92 -3.94
N GLN A 7 -16.96 7.42 -4.79
CA GLN A 7 -17.01 6.03 -5.24
C GLN A 7 -16.66 5.86 -6.72
N GLN A 8 -16.45 6.96 -7.46
CA GLN A 8 -16.08 6.88 -8.86
C GLN A 8 -14.55 6.70 -9.00
N PRO A 9 -14.10 5.88 -9.98
CA PRO A 9 -12.70 5.82 -10.37
C PRO A 9 -12.11 7.20 -10.62
N LEU A 10 -10.79 7.34 -10.43
CA LEU A 10 -10.11 8.58 -10.77
C LEU A 10 -10.21 8.81 -12.29
N ALA A 11 -10.55 10.05 -12.67
CA ALA A 11 -10.43 10.49 -14.06
C ALA A 11 -8.99 10.94 -14.36
N ASP A 12 -8.68 11.19 -15.63
CA ASP A 12 -7.34 11.63 -16.05
C ASP A 12 -6.87 12.90 -15.31
N ASP A 13 -7.77 13.87 -15.09
CA ASP A 13 -7.48 15.09 -14.34
C ASP A 13 -7.18 14.80 -12.86
N ASP A 14 -7.87 13.83 -12.26
CA ASP A 14 -7.63 13.41 -10.87
C ASP A 14 -6.26 12.71 -10.75
N PHE A 15 -5.92 11.85 -11.72
CA PHE A 15 -4.60 11.22 -11.79
C PHE A 15 -3.49 12.25 -11.98
N ALA A 16 -3.67 13.20 -12.91
CA ALA A 16 -2.70 14.27 -13.12
C ALA A 16 -2.51 15.14 -11.87
N ARG A 17 -3.60 15.39 -11.11
CA ARG A 17 -3.54 16.12 -9.86
C ARG A 17 -2.77 15.37 -8.78
N LEU A 18 -3.05 14.07 -8.60
CA LEU A 18 -2.34 13.23 -7.63
C LEU A 18 -0.87 13.05 -7.99
N ALA A 19 -0.57 12.73 -9.26
CA ALA A 19 0.79 12.61 -9.77
C ALA A 19 1.59 13.90 -9.59
N GLY A 20 1.03 15.04 -10.01
CA GLY A 20 1.69 16.34 -9.84
C GLY A 20 1.92 16.73 -8.38
N PHE A 21 1.05 16.30 -7.45
CA PHE A 21 1.29 16.46 -6.02
C PHE A 21 2.46 15.60 -5.54
N LEU A 22 2.48 14.31 -5.88
CA LEU A 22 3.57 13.40 -5.51
C LEU A 22 4.92 13.90 -6.07
N ASP A 23 4.95 14.31 -7.34
CA ASP A 23 6.14 14.85 -8.00
C ASP A 23 6.65 16.13 -7.31
N SER A 24 5.76 16.93 -6.74
CA SER A 24 6.14 18.17 -6.02
C SER A 24 6.85 17.92 -4.69
N ILE A 25 6.73 16.72 -4.13
CA ILE A 25 7.47 16.29 -2.93
C ILE A 25 8.91 15.88 -3.31
N GLY A 26 9.10 15.35 -4.53
CA GLY A 26 10.38 14.89 -5.05
C GLY A 26 10.70 13.44 -4.70
N ASP A 27 11.97 13.06 -4.82
CA ASP A 27 12.46 11.65 -4.79
C ASP A 27 12.10 10.85 -3.51
N ALA A 28 11.69 11.53 -2.43
CA ALA A 28 11.24 10.87 -1.20
C ALA A 28 9.84 10.25 -1.33
N ALA A 29 9.01 10.78 -2.23
CA ALA A 29 7.67 10.29 -2.49
C ALA A 29 7.66 9.22 -3.59
N MET A 30 6.68 8.32 -3.51
CA MET A 30 6.31 7.43 -4.59
C MET A 30 5.77 8.25 -5.75
N ASN A 31 6.16 7.92 -6.99
CA ASN A 31 5.40 8.37 -8.15
C ASN A 31 4.09 7.56 -8.30
N ILE A 32 3.26 7.92 -9.28
CA ILE A 32 1.93 7.31 -9.45
C ILE A 32 2.00 5.80 -9.74
N GLU A 33 2.98 5.31 -10.52
CA GLU A 33 3.16 3.87 -10.77
C GLU A 33 3.55 3.11 -9.50
N THR A 34 4.49 3.68 -8.74
CA THR A 34 4.95 3.10 -7.48
C THR A 34 3.80 3.04 -6.46
N LEU A 35 2.97 4.08 -6.41
CA LEU A 35 1.79 4.13 -5.55
C LEU A 35 0.77 3.03 -5.92
N ASP A 36 0.48 2.88 -7.21
CA ASP A 36 -0.44 1.86 -7.72
C ASP A 36 0.02 0.46 -7.29
N GLY A 37 1.26 0.09 -7.62
CA GLY A 37 1.82 -1.21 -7.25
C GLY A 37 1.83 -1.43 -5.73
N TYR A 38 2.15 -0.38 -4.96
CA TYR A 38 2.10 -0.41 -3.50
C TYR A 38 0.70 -0.73 -2.99
N PHE A 39 -0.33 -0.05 -3.49
CA PHE A 39 -1.71 -0.32 -3.12
C PHE A 39 -2.18 -1.70 -3.55
N VAL A 40 -1.84 -2.15 -4.76
CA VAL A 40 -2.17 -3.51 -5.23
C VAL A 40 -1.60 -4.56 -4.27
N ALA A 41 -0.34 -4.43 -3.85
CA ALA A 41 0.24 -5.34 -2.86
C ALA A 41 -0.50 -5.28 -1.52
N LEU A 42 -0.81 -4.09 -0.99
CA LEU A 42 -1.52 -4.00 0.29
C LEU A 42 -2.95 -4.57 0.23
N ILE A 43 -3.64 -4.43 -0.91
CA ILE A 43 -4.99 -4.95 -1.12
C ILE A 43 -4.97 -6.47 -1.35
N CYS A 44 -3.97 -6.98 -2.08
CA CYS A 44 -3.77 -8.40 -2.30
C CYS A 44 -3.26 -9.14 -1.06
N GLY A 45 -2.57 -8.46 -0.15
CA GLY A 45 -1.95 -9.08 1.01
C GLY A 45 -2.94 -9.82 1.92
N PRO A 46 -2.46 -10.80 2.71
CA PRO A 46 -3.30 -11.52 3.66
C PRO A 46 -3.67 -10.67 4.89
N ASP A 47 -2.79 -9.76 5.31
CA ASP A 47 -2.90 -9.00 6.55
C ASP A 47 -3.32 -7.55 6.36
N ILE A 48 -4.00 -7.00 7.35
CA ILE A 48 -4.35 -5.58 7.39
C ILE A 48 -3.10 -4.75 7.72
N VAL A 49 -2.82 -3.77 6.86
CA VAL A 49 -1.86 -2.69 7.11
C VAL A 49 -2.67 -1.42 7.36
N PHE A 50 -2.48 -0.80 8.53
CA PHE A 50 -3.28 0.37 8.90
C PHE A 50 -2.86 1.61 8.10
N PRO A 51 -3.78 2.56 7.82
CA PRO A 51 -3.43 3.82 7.16
C PRO A 51 -2.30 4.59 7.85
N SER A 52 -2.22 4.54 9.17
CA SER A 52 -1.10 5.15 9.93
C SER A 52 0.26 4.51 9.65
N GLU A 53 0.30 3.27 9.15
CA GLU A 53 1.52 2.57 8.77
C GLU A 53 1.88 2.84 7.30
N TYR A 54 0.90 2.72 6.38
CA TYR A 54 1.18 2.79 4.95
C TYR A 54 1.19 4.21 4.37
N LEU A 55 0.37 5.13 4.88
CA LEU A 55 0.30 6.49 4.34
C LEU A 55 1.66 7.22 4.45
N PRO A 56 2.38 7.17 5.60
CA PRO A 56 3.72 7.78 5.69
C PRO A 56 4.72 7.26 4.65
N GLN A 57 4.54 6.03 4.16
CA GLN A 57 5.44 5.44 3.17
C GLN A 57 5.31 6.10 1.79
N ILE A 58 4.16 6.72 1.49
CA ILE A 58 3.88 7.29 0.17
C ILE A 58 4.71 8.54 -0.10
N TRP A 59 4.94 9.38 0.90
CA TRP A 59 5.59 10.69 0.74
C TRP A 59 6.98 10.78 1.38
N GLY A 60 7.37 9.77 2.17
CA GLY A 60 8.67 9.72 2.83
C GLY A 60 8.68 10.29 4.26
N GLU A 61 9.83 10.13 4.92
CA GLU A 61 10.05 10.65 6.28
C GLU A 61 10.03 12.19 6.29
N ASP A 62 9.54 12.79 7.37
CA ASP A 62 9.45 14.25 7.58
C ASP A 62 8.50 15.06 6.67
N PHE A 63 7.62 14.40 5.91
CA PHE A 63 6.59 15.09 5.13
C PHE A 63 5.48 15.69 6.01
N SER A 64 5.04 16.90 5.66
CA SER A 64 3.84 17.53 6.22
C SER A 64 3.04 18.25 5.14
N PHE A 65 1.72 18.07 5.15
CA PHE A 65 0.83 18.83 4.27
C PHE A 65 0.87 20.32 4.60
N GLU A 66 0.72 21.15 3.58
CA GLU A 66 0.67 22.61 3.72
C GLU A 66 -0.61 23.08 4.45
N SER A 67 -1.67 22.29 4.36
CA SER A 67 -2.94 22.56 5.02
C SER A 67 -3.81 21.30 5.16
N ASP A 68 -4.77 21.34 6.09
CA ASP A 68 -5.80 20.30 6.23
C ASP A 68 -6.62 20.11 4.94
N GLY A 69 -6.78 21.18 4.14
CA GLY A 69 -7.48 21.13 2.86
C GLY A 69 -6.73 20.30 1.82
N GLN A 70 -5.41 20.52 1.69
CA GLN A 70 -4.55 19.71 0.82
C GLN A 70 -4.52 18.25 1.30
N ALA A 71 -4.38 18.02 2.60
CA ALA A 71 -4.41 16.68 3.17
C ALA A 71 -5.72 15.94 2.82
N THR A 72 -6.86 16.62 2.99
CA THR A 72 -8.18 16.06 2.67
C THR A 72 -8.31 15.72 1.19
N GLU A 73 -7.93 16.64 0.30
CA GLU A 73 -7.98 16.46 -1.15
C GLU A 73 -7.15 15.24 -1.59
N ILE A 74 -5.88 15.19 -1.18
CA ILE A 74 -4.97 14.11 -1.59
C ILE A 74 -5.40 12.76 -1.02
N VAL A 75 -5.77 12.71 0.26
CA VAL A 75 -6.25 11.47 0.87
C VAL A 75 -7.54 10.98 0.21
N GLU A 76 -8.44 11.87 -0.20
CA GLU A 76 -9.63 11.49 -0.97
C GLU A 76 -9.27 10.84 -2.31
N LEU A 77 -8.31 11.40 -3.05
CA LEU A 77 -7.81 10.81 -4.30
C LEU A 77 -7.18 9.42 -4.07
N LEU A 78 -6.34 9.29 -3.04
CA LEU A 78 -5.75 8.00 -2.64
C LEU A 78 -6.82 6.96 -2.32
N MET A 79 -7.83 7.32 -1.54
CA MET A 79 -8.89 6.39 -1.15
C MET A 79 -9.79 6.01 -2.32
N ARG A 80 -10.07 6.92 -3.26
CA ARG A 80 -10.80 6.61 -4.51
C ARG A 80 -10.03 5.62 -5.37
N HIS A 81 -8.71 5.81 -5.51
CA HIS A 81 -7.86 4.88 -6.25
C HIS A 81 -7.81 3.51 -5.55
N TRP A 82 -7.57 3.47 -4.23
CA TRP A 82 -7.62 2.25 -3.42
C TRP A 82 -8.94 1.47 -3.63
N ASN A 83 -10.07 2.17 -3.56
CA ASN A 83 -11.39 1.55 -3.74
C ASN A 83 -11.60 1.02 -5.16
N THR A 84 -11.03 1.68 -6.16
CA THR A 84 -11.06 1.24 -7.56
C THR A 84 -10.30 -0.09 -7.70
N ILE A 85 -9.05 -0.12 -7.25
CA ILE A 85 -8.20 -1.33 -7.26
C ILE A 85 -8.91 -2.49 -6.54
N SER A 86 -9.42 -2.23 -5.33
CA SER A 86 -10.13 -3.23 -4.53
C SER A 86 -11.36 -3.78 -5.25
N THR A 87 -12.15 -2.90 -5.88
CA THR A 87 -13.35 -3.29 -6.64
C THR A 87 -13.00 -4.14 -7.84
N GLU A 88 -12.00 -3.74 -8.64
CA GLU A 88 -11.60 -4.48 -9.83
C GLU A 88 -11.00 -5.84 -9.48
N LEU A 89 -10.08 -5.91 -8.51
CA LEU A 89 -9.53 -7.17 -8.01
C LEU A 89 -10.63 -8.10 -7.48
N GLN A 90 -11.60 -7.56 -6.73
CA GLN A 90 -12.74 -8.34 -6.26
C GLN A 90 -13.60 -8.89 -7.41
N GLN A 91 -13.84 -8.11 -8.46
CA GLN A 91 -14.62 -8.57 -9.62
C GLN A 91 -13.94 -9.75 -10.34
N THR A 92 -12.60 -9.80 -10.34
CA THR A 92 -11.85 -10.93 -10.92
C THR A 92 -12.15 -12.27 -10.23
N LEU A 93 -12.75 -12.29 -9.03
CA LEU A 93 -13.16 -13.53 -8.37
C LEU A 93 -14.40 -14.19 -8.99
N HIS A 94 -15.22 -13.42 -9.71
CA HIS A 94 -16.54 -13.85 -10.16
C HIS A 94 -16.69 -13.85 -11.68
N GLU A 95 -15.92 -13.01 -12.37
CA GLU A 95 -16.00 -12.82 -13.82
C GLU A 95 -14.59 -12.91 -14.45
N PRO A 96 -14.48 -13.26 -15.75
CA PRO A 96 -13.21 -13.21 -16.47
C PRO A 96 -12.82 -11.74 -16.70
N ASN A 97 -12.30 -11.12 -15.64
CA ASN A 97 -11.84 -9.74 -15.62
C ASN A 97 -10.39 -9.69 -15.09
N VAL A 98 -9.68 -8.61 -15.39
CA VAL A 98 -8.36 -8.30 -14.86
C VAL A 98 -8.33 -6.89 -14.33
N TYR A 99 -7.52 -6.66 -13.30
CA TYR A 99 -7.12 -5.32 -12.90
C TYR A 99 -6.03 -4.84 -13.88
N LEU A 100 -6.12 -3.59 -14.35
CA LEU A 100 -5.09 -3.00 -15.20
C LEU A 100 -4.20 -2.05 -14.37
N PRO A 101 -2.92 -2.38 -14.16
CA PRO A 101 -1.95 -1.51 -13.49
C PRO A 101 -1.82 -0.15 -14.16
N VAL A 102 -1.70 0.92 -13.37
CA VAL A 102 -1.27 2.22 -13.86
C VAL A 102 0.23 2.14 -14.18
N LEU A 103 0.54 2.10 -15.48
CA LEU A 103 1.90 2.08 -16.02
C LEU A 103 2.13 3.34 -16.86
N LEU A 104 3.30 3.98 -16.71
CA LEU A 104 3.66 5.13 -17.54
C LEU A 104 4.45 4.65 -18.76
N GLU A 105 3.95 5.01 -19.93
CA GLU A 105 4.66 4.81 -21.17
C GLU A 105 5.75 5.87 -21.35
N ARG A 106 6.91 5.42 -21.84
CA ARG A 106 7.95 6.34 -22.33
C ARG A 106 7.52 6.96 -23.67
N GLU A 107 8.29 7.93 -24.15
CA GLU A 107 8.04 8.58 -25.44
C GLU A 107 8.01 7.60 -26.63
N ASP A 108 8.64 6.44 -26.51
CA ASP A 108 8.64 5.37 -27.51
C ASP A 108 7.44 4.41 -27.40
N GLY A 109 6.51 4.66 -26.47
CA GLY A 109 5.32 3.85 -26.22
C GLY A 109 5.57 2.60 -25.37
N VAL A 110 6.78 2.42 -24.83
CA VAL A 110 7.09 1.25 -24.00
C VAL A 110 6.86 1.56 -22.52
N ALA A 111 6.06 0.74 -21.85
CA ALA A 111 5.87 0.76 -20.40
C ALA A 111 6.97 -0.07 -19.70
N PRO A 112 7.86 0.55 -18.88
CA PRO A 112 8.91 -0.19 -18.17
C PRO A 112 8.38 -0.97 -16.96
N ALA A 113 7.35 -0.45 -16.27
CA ALA A 113 6.74 -1.07 -15.09
C ALA A 113 7.68 -1.38 -13.91
N ASN A 114 8.94 -0.95 -13.95
CA ASN A 114 9.90 -1.16 -12.86
C ASN A 114 9.43 -0.44 -11.59
N ASP A 115 8.96 0.81 -11.71
CA ASP A 115 8.45 1.60 -10.59
C ASP A 115 7.23 0.96 -9.94
N TRP A 116 6.31 0.47 -10.77
CA TRP A 116 5.17 -0.32 -10.30
C TRP A 116 5.62 -1.55 -9.48
N ALA A 117 6.59 -2.31 -10.01
CA ALA A 117 7.13 -3.48 -9.31
C ALA A 117 7.89 -3.12 -8.03
N HIS A 118 8.58 -1.97 -7.99
CA HIS A 118 9.18 -1.42 -6.76
C HIS A 118 8.11 -1.08 -5.72
N GLY A 119 7.00 -0.46 -6.14
CA GLY A 119 5.83 -0.22 -5.30
C GLY A 119 5.26 -1.50 -4.71
N PHE A 120 4.98 -2.49 -5.57
CA PHE A 120 4.43 -3.78 -5.15
C PHE A 120 5.33 -4.46 -4.12
N MET A 121 6.64 -4.54 -4.39
CA MET A 121 7.58 -5.15 -3.45
C MET A 121 7.71 -4.36 -2.15
N ARG A 122 7.56 -3.03 -2.15
CA ARG A 122 7.48 -2.25 -0.90
C ARG A 122 6.23 -2.60 -0.09
N GLY A 123 5.10 -2.87 -0.73
CA GLY A 123 3.88 -3.35 -0.08
C GLY A 123 4.05 -4.74 0.53
N VAL A 124 4.70 -5.65 -0.21
CA VAL A 124 5.10 -6.98 0.29
C VAL A 124 5.95 -6.86 1.56
N GLN A 125 6.91 -5.93 1.59
CA GLN A 125 7.80 -5.71 2.74
C GLN A 125 7.10 -5.12 3.98
N MET A 126 5.86 -4.65 3.87
CA MET A 126 5.08 -4.26 5.05
C MET A 126 4.69 -5.47 5.92
N ARG A 127 4.59 -6.66 5.31
CA ARG A 127 4.21 -7.93 5.95
C ARG A 127 4.98 -9.12 5.33
N PRO A 128 6.32 -9.16 5.44
CA PRO A 128 7.14 -10.09 4.68
C PRO A 128 6.93 -11.55 5.07
N ALA A 129 6.64 -11.82 6.36
CA ALA A 129 6.36 -13.17 6.83
C ALA A 129 5.12 -13.77 6.14
N SER A 130 4.07 -12.99 6.01
CA SER A 130 2.78 -13.40 5.45
C SER A 130 2.85 -13.60 3.94
N TRP A 131 3.60 -12.75 3.24
CA TRP A 131 3.89 -12.93 1.82
C TRP A 131 4.84 -14.09 1.54
N GLY A 132 5.67 -14.46 2.52
CA GLY A 132 6.55 -15.62 2.43
C GLY A 132 5.81 -16.92 2.18
N GLU A 133 4.54 -17.04 2.57
CA GLU A 133 3.72 -18.22 2.29
C GLU A 133 3.54 -18.41 0.77
N LEU A 134 3.07 -17.38 0.06
CA LEU A 134 2.89 -17.43 -1.39
C LEU A 134 4.24 -17.52 -2.13
N ILE A 135 5.23 -16.73 -1.72
CA ILE A 135 6.52 -16.64 -2.44
C ILE A 135 7.25 -17.99 -2.45
N HIS A 136 7.13 -18.77 -1.38
CA HIS A 136 7.79 -20.08 -1.28
C HIS A 136 6.87 -21.26 -1.63
N ASP A 137 5.65 -20.99 -2.09
CA ASP A 137 4.70 -22.02 -2.54
C ASP A 137 5.08 -22.49 -3.96
N GLU A 138 5.51 -23.74 -4.10
CA GLU A 138 5.97 -24.28 -5.39
C GLU A 138 4.85 -24.34 -6.45
N ASP A 139 3.60 -24.51 -6.02
CA ASP A 139 2.45 -24.65 -6.90
C ASP A 139 1.81 -23.29 -7.23
N HIS A 140 1.87 -22.33 -6.30
CA HIS A 140 1.14 -21.07 -6.40
C HIS A 140 2.01 -19.81 -6.49
N GLY A 141 3.32 -19.89 -6.26
CA GLY A 141 4.23 -18.74 -6.23
C GLY A 141 4.60 -18.15 -7.59
N GLY A 142 4.30 -18.86 -8.69
CA GLY A 142 4.61 -18.43 -10.06
C GLY A 142 4.21 -16.99 -10.43
N PRO A 143 3.03 -16.47 -10.03
CA PRO A 143 2.62 -15.08 -10.26
C PRO A 143 3.56 -14.01 -9.71
N MET A 144 4.41 -14.31 -8.73
CA MET A 144 5.39 -13.36 -8.18
C MET A 144 6.59 -13.15 -9.11
N ILE A 145 6.89 -14.11 -10.00
CA ILE A 145 8.06 -14.10 -10.87
C ILE A 145 8.13 -12.84 -11.75
N PRO A 146 7.11 -12.46 -12.54
CA PRO A 146 7.20 -11.28 -13.39
C PRO A 146 7.43 -9.99 -12.59
N ILE A 147 6.81 -9.87 -11.41
CA ILE A 147 6.99 -8.73 -10.51
C ILE A 147 8.43 -8.67 -10.00
N MET A 148 8.98 -9.81 -9.55
CA MET A 148 10.37 -9.89 -9.09
C MET A 148 11.37 -9.61 -10.22
N MET A 149 11.10 -10.09 -11.43
CA MET A 149 11.93 -9.79 -12.60
C MET A 149 11.98 -8.28 -12.87
N LEU A 150 10.82 -7.61 -12.92
CA LEU A 150 10.76 -6.16 -13.12
C LEU A 150 11.42 -5.38 -11.99
N HIS A 151 11.20 -5.79 -10.74
CA HIS A 151 11.80 -5.16 -9.56
C HIS A 151 13.34 -5.26 -9.54
N HIS A 152 13.90 -6.37 -9.99
CA HIS A 152 15.34 -6.62 -9.95
C HIS A 152 16.07 -6.31 -11.27
N GLU A 153 15.36 -5.92 -12.33
CA GLU A 153 15.92 -5.70 -13.68
C GLU A 153 17.15 -4.77 -13.68
N HIS A 154 17.08 -3.69 -12.90
CA HIS A 154 18.13 -2.68 -12.80
C HIS A 154 18.87 -2.71 -11.47
N ASN A 155 18.87 -3.86 -10.78
CA ASN A 155 19.52 -3.96 -9.47
C ASN A 155 21.00 -3.51 -9.54
N PRO A 156 21.50 -2.71 -8.58
CA PRO A 156 22.89 -2.26 -8.58
C PRO A 156 23.88 -3.43 -8.50
N ASP A 157 23.51 -4.55 -7.86
CA ASP A 157 24.27 -5.78 -7.89
C ASP A 157 23.89 -6.62 -9.13
N PRO A 158 24.82 -6.83 -10.09
CA PRO A 158 24.55 -7.64 -11.28
C PRO A 158 24.18 -9.10 -10.98
N GLN A 159 24.58 -9.64 -9.82
CA GLN A 159 24.26 -11.03 -9.44
C GLN A 159 22.80 -11.19 -9.01
N MET A 160 22.18 -10.09 -8.58
CA MET A 160 20.77 -10.05 -8.17
C MET A 160 19.83 -9.78 -9.35
N ARG A 161 20.37 -9.47 -10.55
CA ARG A 161 19.54 -9.19 -11.74
C ARG A 161 18.97 -10.48 -12.31
N PRO A 162 17.71 -10.46 -12.79
CA PRO A 162 17.17 -11.56 -13.57
C PRO A 162 17.87 -11.66 -14.94
N PRO A 163 17.60 -12.71 -15.71
CA PRO A 163 17.88 -12.71 -17.14
C PRO A 163 17.34 -11.44 -17.80
N GLN A 164 18.09 -10.90 -18.76
CA GLN A 164 17.68 -9.72 -19.50
C GLN A 164 16.29 -9.95 -20.10
N ILE A 165 15.42 -8.95 -19.99
CA ILE A 165 14.09 -8.94 -20.61
C ILE A 165 14.24 -8.28 -21.99
N PRO A 166 14.15 -9.04 -23.10
CA PRO A 166 14.15 -8.44 -24.43
C PRO A 166 12.95 -7.51 -24.61
N ALA A 167 13.11 -6.43 -25.39
CA ALA A 167 12.05 -5.45 -25.61
C ALA A 167 10.78 -6.12 -26.17
N GLU A 168 10.93 -7.08 -27.08
CA GLU A 168 9.85 -7.85 -27.70
C GLU A 168 9.13 -8.82 -26.75
N LYS A 169 9.71 -9.08 -25.57
CA LYS A 169 9.12 -9.94 -24.53
C LYS A 169 8.52 -9.15 -23.38
N ARG A 170 8.67 -7.84 -23.38
CA ARG A 170 8.20 -6.96 -22.31
C ARG A 170 6.67 -6.99 -22.20
N GLU A 171 5.97 -6.87 -23.32
CA GLU A 171 4.50 -6.92 -23.34
C GLU A 171 3.97 -8.26 -22.80
N GLU A 172 4.52 -9.39 -23.26
CA GLU A 172 4.18 -10.74 -22.76
C GLU A 172 4.43 -10.88 -21.24
N LEU A 173 5.52 -10.29 -20.73
CA LEU A 173 5.82 -10.27 -19.30
C LEU A 173 4.78 -9.47 -18.52
N LEU A 174 4.35 -8.31 -19.05
CA LEU A 174 3.30 -7.48 -18.44
C LEU A 174 1.94 -8.17 -18.47
N GLU A 175 1.56 -8.83 -19.56
CA GLU A 175 0.34 -9.64 -19.63
C GLU A 175 0.36 -10.76 -18.57
N THR A 176 1.52 -11.42 -18.41
CA THR A 176 1.72 -12.46 -17.38
C THR A 176 1.61 -11.86 -15.97
N MET A 177 2.18 -10.67 -15.75
CA MET A 177 2.05 -9.94 -14.49
C MET A 177 0.59 -9.64 -14.17
N ILE A 178 -0.14 -9.05 -15.13
CA ILE A 178 -1.55 -8.65 -15.00
C ILE A 178 -2.43 -9.85 -14.66
N ALA A 179 -2.29 -10.95 -15.41
CA ALA A 179 -3.01 -12.19 -15.11
C ALA A 179 -2.63 -12.75 -13.72
N GLY A 180 -1.34 -12.63 -13.36
CA GLY A 180 -0.81 -13.03 -12.06
C GLY A 180 -1.46 -12.32 -10.87
N LEU A 181 -1.83 -11.03 -10.99
CA LEU A 181 -2.45 -10.28 -9.89
C LEU A 181 -3.75 -10.91 -9.41
N THR A 182 -4.57 -11.42 -10.33
CA THR A 182 -5.78 -12.16 -9.99
C THR A 182 -5.47 -13.44 -9.22
N HIS A 183 -4.40 -14.16 -9.58
CA HIS A 183 -3.97 -15.36 -8.85
C HIS A 183 -3.48 -15.03 -7.44
N ILE A 184 -2.67 -13.99 -7.30
CA ILE A 184 -2.18 -13.49 -5.99
C ILE A 184 -3.38 -13.10 -5.11
N TYR A 185 -4.32 -12.32 -5.67
CA TYR A 185 -5.51 -11.88 -4.95
C TYR A 185 -6.35 -13.08 -4.49
N ARG A 186 -6.57 -14.08 -5.37
CA ARG A 186 -7.32 -15.31 -5.04
C ARG A 186 -6.63 -16.15 -3.95
N TYR A 187 -5.30 -16.27 -3.99
CA TYR A 187 -4.55 -17.06 -3.01
C TYR A 187 -4.80 -16.58 -1.56
N PHE A 188 -4.81 -15.27 -1.36
CA PHE A 188 -5.03 -14.67 -0.04
C PHE A 188 -6.51 -14.36 0.28
N GLU A 189 -7.48 -14.66 -0.62
CA GLU A 189 -8.91 -14.43 -0.34
C GLU A 189 -9.38 -15.15 0.94
N PRO A 190 -9.06 -16.44 1.18
CA PRO A 190 -9.51 -17.11 2.39
C PRO A 190 -8.96 -16.47 3.66
N HIS A 191 -7.71 -15.97 3.60
CA HIS A 191 -7.04 -15.27 4.70
C HIS A 191 -7.72 -13.94 5.02
N ARG A 192 -7.92 -13.09 4.00
CA ARG A 192 -8.65 -11.81 4.17
C ARG A 192 -10.07 -12.03 4.66
N ARG A 193 -10.77 -13.05 4.15
CA ARG A 193 -12.12 -13.40 4.62
C ARG A 193 -12.09 -13.81 6.08
N ALA A 194 -11.14 -14.63 6.51
CA ALA A 194 -11.02 -15.03 7.92
C ALA A 194 -10.80 -13.81 8.84
N LEU A 195 -9.92 -12.88 8.45
CA LEU A 195 -9.68 -11.65 9.20
C LEU A 195 -10.90 -10.72 9.27
N ALA A 196 -11.68 -10.60 8.19
CA ALA A 196 -12.90 -9.80 8.16
C ALA A 196 -13.98 -10.29 9.16
N HIS A 197 -13.93 -11.57 9.54
CA HIS A 197 -14.84 -12.16 10.53
C HIS A 197 -14.32 -12.06 11.97
N ILE A 198 -13.10 -11.57 12.19
CA ILE A 198 -12.62 -11.22 13.53
C ILE A 198 -13.29 -9.90 13.92
N PRO A 199 -14.12 -9.86 14.98
CA PRO A 199 -14.75 -8.61 15.39
C PRO A 199 -13.66 -7.57 15.68
N ALA A 200 -13.82 -6.35 15.14
CA ALA A 200 -12.90 -5.21 15.24
C ALA A 200 -12.61 -4.69 16.68
N ARG A 201 -12.93 -5.50 17.70
CA ARG A 201 -12.71 -5.24 19.12
C ARG A 201 -12.00 -6.42 19.76
N MET A 202 -10.74 -6.64 19.41
CA MET A 202 -9.80 -6.92 20.49
C MET A 202 -9.41 -5.57 21.08
N PRO A 203 -9.77 -5.25 22.35
CA PRO A 203 -9.19 -4.09 22.98
C PRO A 203 -7.68 -4.28 22.93
N MET A 204 -6.95 -3.34 22.33
CA MET A 204 -5.50 -3.24 22.49
C MET A 204 -5.23 -3.33 23.99
N ARG A 205 -4.77 -4.49 24.45
CA ARG A 205 -4.43 -4.68 25.85
C ARG A 205 -3.15 -3.89 26.02
N ARG A 206 -3.26 -2.71 26.63
CA ARG A 206 -2.10 -1.91 27.02
C ARG A 206 -1.14 -2.84 27.77
N GLU A 207 0.05 -3.08 27.22
CA GLU A 207 1.07 -3.90 27.88
C GLU A 207 1.54 -3.23 29.18
N GLU A 208 1.46 -1.90 29.22
CA GLU A 208 1.72 -1.11 30.41
C GLU A 208 0.56 -1.21 31.42
N PRO A 209 0.86 -1.43 32.71
CA PRO A 209 -0.12 -1.36 33.77
C PRO A 209 -0.86 -0.01 33.72
N LYS A 210 -2.18 -0.05 33.86
CA LYS A 210 -2.99 1.16 33.98
C LYS A 210 -2.58 1.89 35.27
N ILE A 211 -1.81 2.97 35.14
CA ILE A 211 -1.40 3.80 36.29
C ILE A 211 -2.67 4.33 36.96
N GLY A 212 -2.84 3.98 38.23
CA GLY A 212 -3.96 4.40 39.04
C GLY A 212 -3.95 5.92 39.20
N ARG A 213 -5.14 6.54 39.17
CA ARG A 213 -5.30 8.00 39.29
C ARG A 213 -4.61 8.60 40.54
N ASN A 214 -4.43 7.81 41.60
CA ASN A 214 -3.77 8.19 42.85
C ASN A 214 -2.34 7.65 43.02
N GLU A 215 -1.82 6.89 42.07
CA GLU A 215 -0.45 6.35 42.11
C GLU A 215 0.61 7.43 41.83
N PRO A 216 1.87 7.23 42.26
CA PRO A 216 2.98 8.11 41.90
C PRO A 216 3.09 8.28 40.37
N CYS A 217 3.26 9.52 39.93
CA CYS A 217 3.38 9.84 38.52
C CYS A 217 4.73 9.32 37.96
N PRO A 218 4.75 8.62 36.81
CA PRO A 218 5.98 8.04 36.26
C PRO A 218 6.98 9.08 35.73
N CYS A 219 6.62 10.35 35.62
CA CYS A 219 7.53 11.42 35.19
C CYS A 219 8.57 11.83 36.26
N GLY A 220 8.56 11.18 37.43
CA GLY A 220 9.51 11.43 38.51
C GLY A 220 9.21 12.67 39.37
N SER A 221 8.05 13.31 39.18
CA SER A 221 7.67 14.52 39.93
C SER A 221 7.36 14.31 41.41
N GLY A 222 7.15 13.06 41.84
CA GLY A 222 6.71 12.71 43.21
C GLY A 222 5.23 12.99 43.50
N HIS A 223 4.47 13.56 42.57
CA HIS A 223 3.04 13.82 42.73
C HIS A 223 2.16 12.64 42.29
N LYS A 224 0.90 12.60 42.75
CA LYS A 224 -0.10 11.63 42.26
C LYS A 224 -0.42 11.90 40.79
N TYR A 225 -0.61 10.86 39.99
CA TYR A 225 -0.81 10.94 38.54
C TYR A 225 -1.90 11.96 38.14
N LYS A 226 -3.02 12.01 38.87
CA LYS A 226 -4.13 12.99 38.65
C LYS A 226 -3.78 14.47 38.80
N HIS A 227 -2.72 14.79 39.52
CA HIS A 227 -2.30 16.16 39.80
C HIS A 227 -1.01 16.53 39.05
N CYS A 228 -0.57 15.68 38.13
CA CYS A 228 0.61 15.89 37.31
C CYS A 228 0.24 15.63 35.84
N CYS A 229 0.82 14.63 35.18
CA CYS A 229 0.64 14.38 33.75
C CYS A 229 -0.82 14.18 33.30
N MET A 230 -1.74 13.74 34.17
CA MET A 230 -3.17 13.65 33.82
C MET A 230 -3.87 15.02 33.82
N ALA A 231 -3.43 15.96 34.67
CA ALA A 231 -3.99 17.33 34.70
C ALA A 231 -3.41 18.22 33.60
N SER A 232 -2.27 17.84 33.02
CA SER A 232 -1.59 18.56 31.95
C SER A 232 -2.04 18.16 30.53
N SER A 233 -2.96 17.19 30.39
CA SER A 233 -3.53 16.84 29.09
C SER A 233 -4.50 17.94 28.62
N PRO A 234 -4.32 18.55 27.43
CA PRO A 234 -5.15 19.67 26.96
C PRO A 234 -6.58 19.28 26.54
N PHE A 235 -6.99 18.03 26.73
CA PHE A 235 -8.27 17.51 26.27
C PHE A 235 -9.13 17.09 27.47
N HIS A 236 -9.95 18.03 27.94
CA HIS A 236 -11.18 17.78 28.66
C HIS A 236 -12.34 18.35 27.84
#